data_AF-A0A8S8ZX65-F1
#
_entry.id   AF-A0A8S8ZX65-F1
#
_cell.length_a   1.000
_cell.length_b   1.000
_cell.length_c   1.000
_cell.angle_alpha   90.00
_cell.angle_beta   90.00
_cell.angle_gamma   90.00
#
_symmetry.space_group_name_H-M   'P 1'
#
loop_
_entity.id
_entity.type
_entity.pdbx_description
1 polymer ?
#
loop_
_entity_poly.entity_id
_entity_poly.type
_entity_poly.pdbx_seq_one_letter_code
_entity_poly.pdbx_strand_id
1 'polypeptide(L)'
;MASDSSITTARQATRQDMSDAKLPMAYRDSCAHLLIPLNRCRYDTYYLPWKCEDERHTYEKCQYVEFKKRVAKMDELRAAKGGARSN
;
A
#
# COMPACT_ATOMS: atom_id res chain seq x y z
N MET A 1 10.11 -12.67 -23.93
CA MET A 1 8.68 -12.78 -24.27
C MET A 1 7.95 -13.28 -23.04
N ALA A 2 6.95 -12.49 -22.62
CA ALA A 2 5.81 -12.78 -21.74
C ALA A 2 5.99 -13.79 -20.59
N SER A 3 5.97 -13.29 -19.34
CA SER A 3 5.14 -13.80 -18.23
C SER A 3 5.40 -13.00 -16.94
N ASP A 4 5.12 -11.69 -16.93
CA ASP A 4 5.01 -10.91 -15.69
C ASP A 4 3.53 -10.77 -15.28
N SER A 5 2.83 -11.91 -15.27
CA SER A 5 1.38 -11.98 -15.04
C SER A 5 1.00 -12.81 -13.81
N SER A 6 1.94 -13.00 -12.86
CA SER A 6 1.65 -13.79 -11.65
C SER A 6 2.12 -13.12 -10.35
N ILE A 7 1.94 -11.80 -10.24
CA ILE A 7 1.60 -11.26 -8.91
C ILE A 7 0.17 -11.72 -8.66
N THR A 8 0.04 -12.92 -8.08
CA THR A 8 -1.18 -13.42 -7.47
C THR A 8 -1.82 -12.25 -6.75
N THR A 9 -2.94 -11.74 -7.30
CA THR A 9 -3.58 -10.55 -6.74
C THR A 9 -4.15 -10.99 -5.41
N ALA A 10 -3.37 -10.82 -4.34
CA ALA A 10 -3.83 -11.01 -2.98
C ALA A 10 -5.15 -10.24 -2.87
N ARG A 11 -6.20 -10.93 -2.42
CA ARG A 11 -7.56 -10.39 -2.38
C ARG A 11 -7.52 -9.00 -1.74
N GLN A 12 -7.89 -7.99 -2.53
CA GLN A 12 -8.00 -6.64 -2.04
C GLN A 12 -9.04 -6.58 -0.92
N ALA A 13 -8.74 -5.81 0.13
CA ALA A 13 -9.63 -5.67 1.27
C ALA A 13 -10.89 -4.95 0.81
N THR A 14 -12.05 -5.50 1.15
CA THR A 14 -13.31 -4.80 0.88
C THR A 14 -13.47 -3.63 1.85
N ARG A 15 -14.39 -2.71 1.54
CA ARG A 15 -14.72 -1.60 2.45
C ARG A 15 -15.21 -2.10 3.82
N GLN A 16 -15.93 -3.21 3.83
CA GLN A 16 -16.40 -3.84 5.05
C GLN A 16 -15.21 -4.39 5.86
N ASP A 17 -14.31 -5.14 5.22
CA ASP A 17 -13.11 -5.69 5.87
C ASP A 17 -12.27 -4.58 6.55
N MET A 18 -12.08 -3.44 5.87
CA MET A 18 -11.34 -2.29 6.42
C MET A 18 -12.07 -1.59 7.58
N SER A 19 -13.41 -1.59 7.55
CA SER A 19 -14.24 -1.05 8.63
C SER A 19 -14.19 -1.95 9.85
N ASP A 20 -14.31 -3.27 9.65
CA ASP A 20 -14.27 -4.29 10.70
C ASP A 20 -12.90 -4.32 11.38
N ALA A 21 -11.83 -4.15 10.61
CA ALA A 21 -10.46 -3.98 11.10
C ALA A 21 -10.18 -2.59 11.73
N LYS A 22 -11.18 -1.71 11.79
CA LYS A 22 -11.11 -0.36 12.39
C LYS A 22 -9.95 0.48 11.84
N LEU A 23 -9.66 0.38 10.55
CA LEU A 23 -8.59 1.17 9.93
C LEU A 23 -8.98 2.66 9.88
N PRO A 24 -8.09 3.59 10.28
CA PRO A 24 -8.27 5.02 10.06
C PRO A 24 -8.38 5.34 8.57
N MET A 25 -9.10 6.42 8.22
CA MET A 25 -9.37 6.79 6.83
C MET A 25 -8.10 6.94 5.97
N ALA A 26 -7.01 7.42 6.55
CA ALA A 26 -5.73 7.60 5.85
C ALA A 26 -5.10 6.28 5.36
N TYR A 27 -5.43 5.14 5.99
CA TYR A 27 -4.86 3.83 5.69
C TYR A 27 -5.82 2.91 4.92
N ARG A 28 -6.96 3.45 4.46
CA ARG A 28 -7.93 2.72 3.63
C ARG A 28 -7.59 2.84 2.15
N ASP A 29 -6.40 2.39 1.79
CA ASP A 29 -5.86 2.45 0.43
C ASP A 29 -5.78 1.08 -0.24
N SER A 30 -5.18 1.04 -1.43
CA SER A 30 -4.95 -0.17 -2.24
C SER A 30 -4.02 -1.20 -1.57
N CYS A 31 -3.34 -0.83 -0.49
CA CYS A 31 -2.42 -1.70 0.27
C CYS A 31 -3.02 -2.19 1.60
N ALA A 32 -4.27 -1.81 1.93
CA ALA A 32 -4.91 -2.13 3.20
C ALA A 32 -5.03 -3.64 3.48
N HIS A 33 -5.10 -4.48 2.45
CA HIS A 33 -5.14 -5.94 2.58
C HIS A 33 -3.89 -6.54 3.24
N LEU A 34 -2.75 -5.83 3.19
CA LEU A 34 -1.50 -6.21 3.86
C LEU A 34 -1.40 -5.60 5.26
N LEU A 35 -2.06 -4.47 5.50
CA LEU A 35 -2.04 -3.80 6.79
C LEU A 35 -2.84 -4.54 7.86
N ILE A 36 -3.98 -5.14 7.48
CA ILE A 36 -4.83 -5.92 8.39
C ILE A 36 -4.04 -7.08 9.05
N PRO A 37 -3.38 -7.99 8.29
CA PRO A 37 -2.58 -9.06 8.90
C PRO A 37 -1.35 -8.53 9.67
N LEU A 38 -0.71 -7.45 9.20
CA LEU A 38 0.39 -6.82 9.94
C LEU A 38 -0.05 -6.29 11.31
N ASN A 39 -1.20 -5.61 11.37
CA ASN A 39 -1.73 -5.11 12.64
C ASN A 39 -2.11 -6.26 13.58
N ARG A 40 -2.68 -7.35 13.06
CA ARG A 40 -2.93 -8.56 13.86
C ARG A 40 -1.63 -9.12 14.44
N CYS A 41 -0.60 -9.32 13.62
CA CYS A 41 0.70 -9.80 14.08
C CYS A 41 1.31 -8.87 15.15
N ARG A 42 1.21 -7.54 14.97
CA ARG A 42 1.67 -6.56 15.95
C ARG A 42 0.96 -6.69 17.30
N TYR A 43 -0.36 -6.84 17.30
CA TYR A 43 -1.11 -7.07 18.54
C TYR A 43 -0.72 -8.39 19.21
N ASP A 44 -0.67 -9.48 18.44
CA ASP A 44 -0.35 -10.83 18.95
C ASP A 44 1.07 -10.92 19.53
N THR A 45 2.01 -10.12 18.99
CA THR A 45 3.42 -10.08 19.41
C THR A 45 3.77 -8.89 20.29
N TYR A 46 2.79 -8.13 20.80
CA TYR A 46 3.01 -6.95 21.64
C TYR A 46 3.95 -5.90 21.02
N TYR A 47 3.87 -5.72 19.69
CA TYR A 47 4.62 -4.72 18.93
C TYR A 47 6.15 -4.84 19.06
N LEU A 48 6.66 -6.05 19.28
CA LEU A 48 8.09 -6.29 19.35
C LEU A 48 8.78 -5.95 18.00
N PRO A 49 9.87 -5.15 17.98
CA PRO A 49 10.48 -4.65 16.74
C PRO A 49 11.02 -5.71 15.77
N TRP A 50 11.41 -6.88 16.29
CA TRP A 50 12.01 -8.00 15.54
C TRP A 50 10.96 -9.07 15.13
N LYS A 51 9.68 -8.77 15.31
CA LYS A 51 8.57 -9.62 14.85
C LYS A 51 7.83 -8.93 13.71
N CYS A 52 7.15 -9.74 12.89
CA CYS A 52 6.34 -9.28 11.77
C CYS A 52 7.13 -8.51 10.69
N GLU A 53 8.42 -8.82 10.52
CA GLU A 53 9.30 -8.10 9.59
C GLU A 53 8.88 -8.31 8.13
N ASP A 54 8.53 -9.54 7.75
CA ASP A 54 8.12 -9.87 6.40
C ASP A 54 6.81 -9.18 6.02
N GLU A 55 5.82 -9.19 6.91
CA GLU A 55 4.54 -8.50 6.72
C GLU A 55 4.74 -6.97 6.64
N ARG A 56 5.63 -6.43 7.49
CA ARG A 56 5.99 -5.01 7.45
C ARG A 56 6.61 -4.63 6.12
N HIS A 57 7.65 -5.36 5.69
CA HIS A 57 8.35 -5.07 4.45
C HIS A 57 7.45 -5.25 3.22
N THR A 58 6.55 -6.23 3.25
CA THR A 58 5.57 -6.44 2.17
C THR A 58 4.60 -5.26 2.06
N TYR A 59 4.09 -4.76 3.19
CA TYR A 59 3.25 -3.56 3.22
C TYR A 59 4.00 -2.31 2.75
N GLU A 60 5.22 -2.08 3.23
CA GLU A 60 6.07 -0.95 2.83
C GLU A 60 6.40 -0.98 1.33
N LYS A 61 6.68 -2.15 0.78
CA LYS A 61 6.92 -2.32 -0.67
C LYS A 61 5.68 -1.96 -1.48
N CYS A 62 4.49 -2.35 -1.03
CA CYS A 62 3.23 -1.96 -1.67
C CYS A 62 3.07 -0.43 -1.69
N GLN A 63 3.27 0.22 -0.55
CA GLN A 63 3.20 1.68 -0.43
C GLN A 63 4.22 2.39 -1.33
N TYR A 64 5.44 1.85 -1.41
CA TYR A 64 6.47 2.38 -2.29
C TYR A 64 6.09 2.30 -3.77
N VAL A 65 5.50 1.19 -4.20
CA VAL A 65 5.01 1.04 -5.58
C VAL A 65 3.87 2.01 -5.87
N GLU A 66 2.91 2.19 -4.95
CA GLU A 66 1.84 3.18 -5.09
C GLU A 66 2.38 4.61 -5.14
N PHE A 67 3.39 4.93 -4.32
CA PHE A 67 4.05 6.22 -4.37
C PHE A 67 4.70 6.48 -5.74
N LYS A 68 5.41 5.50 -6.31
CA LYS A 68 6.00 5.64 -7.66
C LYS A 68 4.93 5.89 -8.73
N LYS A 69 3.76 5.24 -8.64
CA LYS A 69 2.63 5.52 -9.54
C LYS A 69 2.15 6.97 -9.41
N ARG A 70 2.08 7.50 -8.18
CA ARG A 70 1.71 8.90 -7.94
C ARG A 70 2.75 9.87 -8.49
N VAL A 71 4.05 9.57 -8.37
CA VAL A 71 5.12 10.37 -8.97
C VAL A 71 5.00 10.40 -10.48
N ALA A 72 4.84 9.24 -11.13
CA ALA A 72 4.64 9.17 -12.58
C ALA A 72 3.44 10.01 -13.05
N LYS A 73 2.30 9.91 -12.36
CA LYS A 73 1.12 10.74 -12.64
C LYS A 73 1.41 12.24 -12.47
N MET A 74 2.19 12.62 -11.46
CA MET A 74 2.57 14.02 -11.27
C MET A 74 3.50 14.53 -12.38
N ASP A 75 4.40 13.69 -12.89
CA ASP A 75 5.30 14.04 -14.00
C ASP A 75 4.52 14.20 -15.32
N GLU A 76 3.54 13.31 -15.58
CA GLU A 76 2.59 13.46 -16.70
C GLU A 76 1.85 14.81 -16.63
N LEU A 77 1.32 15.16 -15.45
CA LEU A 77 0.62 16.43 -15.24
C LEU A 77 1.53 17.66 -15.41
N ARG A 78 2.80 17.56 -14.99
CA ARG A 78 3.79 18.64 -15.19
C ARG A 78 4.14 18.82 -16.66
N ALA A 79 4.33 17.73 -17.39
CA ALA A 79 4.59 17.76 -18.82
C ALA A 79 3.41 18.40 -19.59
N ALA A 80 2.18 18.02 -19.24
CA ALA A 80 0.96 18.61 -19.81
C ALA A 80 0.82 20.13 -19.53
N LYS A 81 1.38 20.61 -18.42
CA LYS A 81 1.39 22.05 -18.04
C LYS A 81 2.63 22.81 -18.53
N GLY A 82 3.41 22.25 -19.44
CA GLY A 82 4.62 22.89 -19.97
C GLY A 82 5.71 23.13 -18.93
N GLY A 83 5.79 22.28 -17.89
CA GLY A 83 6.80 22.40 -16.83
C GLY A 83 6.44 23.37 -15.68
N ALA A 84 5.26 24.00 -15.72
CA ALA A 84 4.81 24.88 -14.64
C ALA A 84 4.51 24.07 -13.36
N ARG A 85 5.18 24.45 -12.25
CA ARG A 85 4.85 23.91 -10.93
C ARG A 85 3.51 24.48 -10.48
N SER A 86 2.59 23.61 -10.09
CA SER A 86 1.32 24.03 -9.49
C SER A 86 1.59 24.47 -8.05
N ASN A 87 1.81 25.76 -7.82
CA ASN A 87 1.89 26.35 -6.48
C ASN A 87 1.39 27.79 -6.51
#